data_AF-A0A8T6R4M2-F1
#
_entry.id   AF-A0A8T6R4M2-F1
#
_cell.length_a   1.000
_cell.length_b   1.000
_cell.length_c   1.000
_cell.angle_alpha   90.00
_cell.angle_beta   90.00
_cell.angle_gamma   90.00
#
_symmetry.space_group_name_H-M   'P 1'
#
loop_
_entity.id
_entity.type
_entity.pdbx_description
1 polymer ?
#
loop_
_entity_poly.entity_id
_entity_poly.type
_entity_poly.pdbx_seq_one_letter_code
_entity_poly.pdbx_strand_id
1 'polypeptide(L)' 'PEVAGLRIFAGYAGWSPGQLEGEIDTGSWYVVESEHEDVFTDSPAGLWRRVLRRQPEPLRWVAWFPKDPEQN' A
#
# COMPACT_ATOMS: atom_id res chain seq x y z
N PRO A 1 22.99 -3.01 -20.42
CA PRO A 1 22.26 -3.08 -19.13
C PRO A 1 20.92 -3.80 -19.34
N GLU A 2 20.72 -4.93 -18.66
CA GLU A 2 19.49 -5.73 -18.76
C GLU A 2 18.47 -5.23 -17.74
N VAL A 3 17.21 -5.10 -18.14
CA VAL A 3 16.12 -4.61 -17.26
C VAL A 3 15.61 -5.78 -16.42
N ALA A 4 15.65 -5.65 -15.08
CA ALA A 4 15.24 -6.69 -14.15
C ALA A 4 13.71 -6.91 -14.05
N GLY A 5 12.90 -5.94 -14.51
CA GLY A 5 11.43 -6.03 -14.53
C GLY A 5 10.77 -4.76 -15.08
N LEU A 6 9.55 -4.89 -15.62
CA LEU A 6 8.73 -3.77 -16.11
C LEU A 6 7.28 -3.95 -15.67
N ARG A 7 6.69 -2.87 -15.15
CA ARG A 7 5.25 -2.75 -14.92
C ARG A 7 4.75 -1.41 -15.45
N ILE A 8 3.63 -1.45 -16.18
CA ILE A 8 3.01 -0.26 -16.78
C ILE A 8 1.78 0.11 -15.97
N PHE A 9 1.68 1.39 -15.60
CA PHE A 9 0.51 1.98 -14.94
C PHE A 9 -0.10 3.05 -15.84
N ALA A 10 -1.42 3.09 -15.91
CA ALA A 10 -2.15 4.12 -16.66
C ALA A 10 -2.80 5.11 -15.68
N GLY A 11 -2.35 6.37 -15.72
CA GLY A 11 -2.76 7.41 -14.77
C GLY A 11 -1.90 7.46 -13.51
N TYR A 12 -2.25 8.37 -12.59
CA TYR A 12 -1.56 8.57 -11.32
C TYR A 12 -2.54 9.07 -10.25
N ALA A 13 -2.22 8.80 -8.99
CA ALA A 13 -2.86 9.46 -7.85
C ALA A 13 -2.12 10.78 -7.59
N GLY A 14 -2.86 11.86 -7.37
CA GLY A 14 -2.31 13.18 -7.12
C GLY A 14 -3.02 13.85 -5.96
N TRP A 15 -2.27 14.64 -5.21
CA TRP A 15 -2.76 15.40 -4.07
C TRP A 15 -2.59 16.89 -4.33
N SER A 16 -3.58 17.68 -3.91
CA SER A 16 -3.45 19.13 -3.84
C SER A 16 -2.47 19.53 -2.72
N PRO A 17 -1.93 20.76 -2.71
CA PRO A 17 -1.02 21.20 -1.66
C PRO A 17 -1.61 21.01 -0.25
N GLY A 18 -0.90 20.32 0.63
CA GLY A 18 -1.32 20.04 2.01
C GLY A 18 -2.33 18.91 2.19
N GLN A 19 -2.87 18.36 1.10
CA GLN A 19 -3.91 17.33 1.18
C GLN A 19 -3.37 16.00 1.70
N LEU A 20 -2.22 15.54 1.21
CA LEU A 20 -1.63 14.28 1.65
C LEU A 20 -1.26 14.32 3.14
N GLU A 21 -0.70 15.43 3.60
CA GLU A 21 -0.37 15.65 5.00
C GLU A 21 -1.62 15.59 5.87
N GLY A 22 -2.70 16.26 5.48
CA GLY A 22 -3.97 16.18 6.19
C GLY A 22 -4.60 14.77 6.20
N GLU A 23 -4.49 14.03 5.10
CA GLU A 23 -4.94 12.63 5.03
C GLU A 23 -4.11 11.72 5.94
N ILE A 24 -2.80 11.94 6.05
CA ILE A 24 -1.93 11.21 6.98
C ILE A 24 -2.29 11.55 8.42
N ASP A 25 -2.44 12.84 8.76
CA ASP A 25 -2.75 13.31 10.12
C ASP A 25 -4.11 12.79 10.62
N THR A 26 -5.07 12.60 9.72
CA THR A 26 -6.39 12.02 10.02
C THR A 26 -6.40 10.49 10.08
N GLY A 27 -5.26 9.85 9.81
CA GLY A 27 -5.14 8.39 9.82
C GLY A 27 -5.69 7.70 8.57
N SER A 28 -5.91 8.44 7.48
CA SER A 28 -6.40 7.90 6.21
C SER A 28 -5.34 7.08 5.46
N TRP A 29 -4.05 7.30 5.75
CA TRP A 29 -2.94 6.55 5.17
C TRP A 29 -1.98 6.01 6.21
N TYR A 30 -1.48 4.80 5.97
CA TYR A 30 -0.28 4.28 6.61
C TYR A 30 0.92 4.48 5.69
N VAL A 31 1.93 5.20 6.18
CA VAL A 31 3.20 5.41 5.45
C VAL A 31 4.19 4.35 5.90
N VAL A 32 4.67 3.54 4.96
CA VAL A 32 5.60 2.43 5.21
C VAL A 32 6.69 2.39 4.15
N GLU A 33 7.83 1.80 4.48
CA GLU A 33 8.92 1.59 3.54
C GLU A 33 8.50 0.65 2.40
N SER A 34 8.86 1.02 1.18
CA SER A 34 8.65 0.21 -0.01
C SER A 34 9.78 -0.80 -0.20
N GLU A 35 9.44 -2.01 -0.64
CA GLU A 35 10.40 -3.02 -1.06
C GLU A 35 10.37 -3.17 -2.58
N HIS A 36 11.50 -3.57 -3.18
CA HIS A 36 11.62 -3.76 -4.63
C HIS A 36 10.54 -4.71 -5.19
N GLU A 37 10.16 -5.74 -4.44
CA GLU A 37 9.13 -6.69 -4.83
C GLU A 37 7.71 -6.11 -4.89
N ASP A 38 7.44 -4.96 -4.26
CA ASP A 38 6.09 -4.38 -4.24
C ASP A 38 5.65 -3.95 -5.64
N VAL A 39 6.55 -3.25 -6.35
CA VAL A 39 6.29 -2.73 -7.69
C VAL A 39 6.39 -3.82 -8.77
N PHE A 40 7.15 -4.90 -8.53
CA PHE A 40 7.36 -5.98 -9.50
C PHE A 40 6.67 -7.32 -9.14
N THR A 41 5.79 -7.35 -8.13
CA THR A 41 5.08 -8.58 -7.75
C THR A 41 4.33 -9.24 -8.91
N ASP A 42 4.24 -10.57 -8.94
CA ASP A 42 3.36 -11.32 -9.84
C ASP A 42 1.88 -11.36 -9.36
N SER A 43 1.62 -10.99 -8.11
CA SER A 43 0.31 -11.08 -7.46
C SER A 43 -0.16 -9.70 -6.94
N PRO A 44 -0.62 -8.80 -7.82
CA PRO A 44 -1.04 -7.45 -7.43
C PRO A 44 -2.27 -7.46 -6.50
N ALA A 45 -3.20 -8.41 -6.67
CA ALA A 45 -4.39 -8.52 -5.83
C ALA A 45 -4.06 -8.83 -4.35
N GLY A 46 -2.91 -9.46 -4.09
CA GLY A 46 -2.43 -9.77 -2.75
C GLY A 46 -1.48 -8.73 -2.16
N LEU A 47 -1.04 -7.74 -2.95
CA LEU A 47 0.03 -6.82 -2.59
C LEU A 47 -0.26 -6.07 -1.28
N TRP A 48 -1.46 -5.51 -1.14
CA TRP A 48 -1.86 -4.76 0.05
C TRP A 48 -1.72 -5.59 1.34
N ARG A 49 -2.18 -6.86 1.33
CA ARG A 49 -2.05 -7.76 2.47
C ARG A 49 -0.59 -8.13 2.73
N ARG A 50 0.22 -8.33 1.68
CA ARG A 50 1.65 -8.63 1.82
C ARG A 50 2.39 -7.48 2.49
N VAL A 51 2.20 -6.26 1.99
CA VAL A 51 2.84 -5.04 2.52
C VAL A 51 2.48 -4.83 3.98
N LEU A 52 1.20 -4.98 4.35
CA LEU A 52 0.78 -4.83 5.75
C LEU A 52 1.27 -5.95 6.67
N ARG A 53 1.31 -7.20 6.21
CA ARG A 53 1.74 -8.35 7.04
C ARG A 53 3.18 -8.27 7.51
N ARG A 54 4.06 -7.63 6.73
CA ARG A 54 5.49 -7.48 7.10
C ARG A 54 5.76 -6.31 8.06
N GLN A 55 4.77 -5.45 8.32
CA GLN A 55 4.94 -4.31 9.22
C GLN A 55 5.00 -4.78 10.68
N PRO A 56 5.63 -3.99 11.58
CA PRO A 56 5.53 -4.23 13.02
C PRO A 56 4.08 -4.05 13.52
N GLU A 57 3.82 -4.56 14.71
CA GLU A 57 2.57 -4.27 15.40
C GLU A 57 2.50 -2.79 15.81
N PRO A 58 1.30 -2.17 15.80
CA PRO A 58 -0.01 -2.80 15.56
C PRO A 58 -0.43 -2.86 14.08
N LEU A 59 0.30 -2.25 13.16
CA LEU A 59 -0.12 -2.11 11.75
C LEU A 59 -0.35 -3.45 11.04
N ARG A 60 0.42 -4.48 11.41
CA ARG A 60 0.25 -5.85 10.93
C ARG A 60 -1.19 -6.38 11.04
N TRP A 61 -1.93 -5.97 12.07
CA TRP A 61 -3.28 -6.47 12.33
C TRP A 61 -4.28 -6.03 11.26
N VAL A 62 -4.05 -4.87 10.63
CA VAL A 62 -4.92 -4.32 9.57
C VAL A 62 -5.00 -5.25 8.37
N ALA A 63 -3.96 -6.06 8.11
CA ALA A 63 -3.96 -7.03 7.01
C ALA A 63 -5.08 -8.10 7.13
N TRP A 64 -5.65 -8.26 8.32
CA TRP A 64 -6.69 -9.24 8.65
C TRP A 64 -8.09 -8.64 8.72
N PHE A 65 -8.22 -7.31 8.59
CA PHE A 65 -9.54 -6.69 8.55
C PHE A 65 -10.33 -7.22 7.35
N PRO A 66 -11.64 -7.49 7.53
CA PRO A 66 -12.49 -7.87 6.42
C PRO A 66 -12.50 -6.74 5.40
N LYS A 67 -12.65 -7.11 4.12
CA LYS A 67 -12.79 -6.11 3.05
C LYS A 67 -14.04 -5.24 3.25
N ASP A 68 -15.04 -5.80 3.92
CA ASP A 68 -16.29 -5.15 4.29
C ASP A 68 -16.28 -4.92 5.81
N PRO A 69 -16.21 -3.65 6.28
CA PRO A 69 -16.24 -3.32 7.69
C PRO A 69 -17.48 -3.81 8.44
N GLU A 70 -18.60 -4.07 7.74
CA GLU A 70 -19.84 -4.58 8.33
C GLU A 70 -19.75 -6.06 8.73
N GLN A 71 -18.66 -6.75 8.38
CA GLN A 71 -18.42 -8.16 8.69
C GLN A 71 -17.54 -8.39 9.94
N ASN A 72 -17.36 -7.36 10.78
CA ASN A 72 -16.66 -7.46 12.07
C ASN A 72 -17.59 -7.83 13.23
#